data_AF-V2Y178-F1
#
_entry.id   AF-V2Y178-F1
#
_cell.length_a   1.000
_cell.length_b   1.000
_cell.length_c   1.000
_cell.angle_alpha   90.00
_cell.angle_beta   90.00
_cell.angle_gamma   90.00
#
_symmetry.space_group_name_H-M   'P 1'
#
loop_
_entity.id
_entity.type
_entity.pdbx_description
1 polymer ?
#
loop_
_entity_poly.entity_id
_entity_poly.type
_entity_poly.pdbx_seq_one_letter_code
_entity_poly.pdbx_strand_id
1 'polypeptide(L)'
;MKKYFALFLSFLIILSFTVTIFADSNENSRSLETEFSHEIYKLADKHSTVIGDLKEFTPFEVNRHKIRLYTETLITADKAMELYPDAYNMCVEGAAEYNLPTSIDDREFQEFAKIYAGMNENGSEEFIAQCMEFARFLDYYENSDINKQILSLAGSKDESSAYELEDIMPYYGDSTAPADEFDFKD
;
A
#
# COMPACT_ATOMS: atom_id res chain seq x y z
N MET A 1 -11.07 66.96 3.30
CA MET A 1 -11.67 67.93 4.23
C MET A 1 -12.88 67.29 4.91
N LYS A 2 -13.02 67.49 6.23
CA LYS A 2 -14.08 67.06 7.18
C LYS A 2 -13.94 65.61 7.68
N LYS A 3 -13.45 65.36 8.91
CA LYS A 3 -14.10 65.53 10.26
C LYS A 3 -15.31 64.60 10.39
N TYR A 4 -15.63 63.82 11.44
CA TYR A 4 -15.07 63.39 12.73
C TYR A 4 -16.13 62.42 13.34
N PHE A 5 -15.72 61.53 14.24
CA PHE A 5 -16.47 61.03 15.41
C PHE A 5 -17.70 60.08 15.30
N ALA A 6 -17.45 58.83 15.72
CA ALA A 6 -18.06 58.09 16.84
C ALA A 6 -19.58 57.83 16.90
N LEU A 7 -19.95 56.55 17.10
CA LEU A 7 -20.55 56.13 18.37
C LEU A 7 -20.49 54.59 18.53
N PHE A 8 -20.02 54.16 19.71
CA PHE A 8 -20.17 52.82 20.26
C PHE A 8 -21.66 52.45 20.39
N LEU A 9 -22.04 51.23 20.00
CA LEU A 9 -23.16 50.55 20.64
C LEU A 9 -22.85 49.06 20.76
N SER A 10 -22.43 48.68 21.96
CA SER A 10 -22.32 47.30 22.42
C SER A 10 -23.71 46.71 22.59
N PHE A 11 -24.04 45.66 21.83
CA PHE A 11 -25.11 44.73 22.18
C PHE A 11 -24.51 43.34 22.34
N LEU A 12 -24.34 42.94 23.60
CA LEU A 12 -23.94 41.62 24.02
C LEU A 12 -25.16 40.71 23.88
N ILE A 13 -25.23 39.89 22.82
CA ILE A 13 -26.20 38.79 22.74
C ILE A 13 -25.48 37.54 23.26
N ILE A 14 -25.74 37.19 24.52
CA ILE A 14 -25.38 35.88 25.07
C ILE A 14 -26.35 34.88 24.43
N LEU A 15 -25.94 34.29 23.31
CA LEU A 15 -26.55 33.06 22.80
C LEU A 15 -26.00 31.92 23.65
N SER A 16 -26.81 31.47 24.61
CA SER A 16 -26.62 30.20 25.31
C SER A 16 -26.72 29.08 24.27
N PHE A 17 -25.57 28.67 23.72
CA PHE A 17 -25.46 27.36 23.09
C PHE A 17 -25.55 26.32 24.20
N THR A 18 -26.75 25.78 24.42
CA THR A 18 -26.85 24.43 24.97
C THR A 18 -26.31 23.49 23.89
N VAL A 19 -25.02 23.18 23.95
CA VAL A 19 -24.45 22.04 23.25
C VAL A 19 -25.03 20.82 23.96
N THR A 20 -25.95 20.13 23.30
CA THR A 20 -26.23 18.73 23.63
C THR A 20 -24.95 17.97 23.30
N ILE A 21 -24.11 17.74 24.31
CA ILE A 21 -22.97 16.83 24.18
C ILE A 21 -23.59 15.44 24.02
N PHE A 22 -23.63 14.92 22.79
CA PHE A 22 -23.60 13.48 22.63
C PHE A 22 -22.26 13.04 23.21
N ALA A 23 -22.30 12.26 24.29
CA ALA A 23 -21.13 11.56 24.76
C ALA A 23 -20.61 10.73 23.58
N ASP A 24 -19.48 11.13 23.04
CA ASP A 24 -18.83 10.46 21.92
C ASP A 24 -18.33 9.12 22.41
N SER A 25 -19.10 8.06 22.18
CA SER A 25 -18.71 6.68 22.49
C SER A 25 -17.65 6.15 21.52
N ASN A 26 -17.03 7.02 20.70
CA ASN A 26 -16.22 6.68 19.54
C ASN A 26 -14.71 6.57 19.84
N GLU A 27 -14.22 7.13 20.95
CA GLU A 27 -12.80 6.96 21.31
C GLU A 27 -12.47 5.49 21.66
N ASN A 28 -13.40 4.80 22.32
CA ASN A 28 -13.20 3.43 22.75
C ASN A 28 -13.33 2.42 21.60
N SER A 29 -14.20 2.68 20.62
CA SER A 29 -14.32 1.83 19.41
C SER A 29 -13.11 1.99 18.50
N ARG A 30 -12.61 3.22 18.32
CA ARG A 30 -11.46 3.50 17.46
C ARG A 30 -10.15 2.94 18.04
N SER A 31 -9.99 2.97 19.37
CA SER A 31 -8.86 2.31 20.05
C SER A 31 -8.93 0.78 19.92
N LEU A 32 -10.12 0.19 20.02
CA LEU A 32 -10.35 -1.25 19.86
C LEU A 32 -10.12 -1.73 18.41
N GLU A 33 -10.52 -0.94 17.40
CA GLU A 33 -10.26 -1.26 15.99
C GLU A 33 -8.76 -1.18 15.65
N THR A 34 -8.06 -0.19 16.21
CA THR A 34 -6.61 -0.03 16.02
C THR A 34 -5.83 -1.16 16.71
N GLU A 35 -6.26 -1.56 17.91
CA GLU A 35 -5.66 -2.68 18.66
C GLU A 35 -5.92 -4.01 17.94
N PHE A 36 -7.13 -4.25 17.46
CA PHE A 36 -7.49 -5.47 16.72
C PHE A 36 -6.73 -5.58 15.38
N SER A 37 -6.60 -4.47 14.65
CA SER A 37 -5.77 -4.40 13.46
C SER A 37 -4.32 -4.78 13.77
N HIS A 38 -3.76 -4.23 14.85
CA HIS A 38 -2.40 -4.54 15.28
C HIS A 38 -2.19 -6.01 15.68
N GLU A 39 -3.19 -6.66 16.29
CA GLU A 39 -3.15 -8.10 16.58
C GLU A 39 -3.14 -8.95 15.31
N ILE A 40 -3.89 -8.56 14.28
CA ILE A 40 -3.92 -9.25 12.99
C ILE A 40 -2.59 -9.14 12.26
N TYR A 41 -1.93 -7.97 12.27
CA TYR A 41 -0.57 -7.83 11.72
C TYR A 41 0.42 -8.73 12.45
N LYS A 42 0.37 -8.78 13.80
CA LYS A 42 1.21 -9.70 14.58
C LYS A 42 0.93 -11.17 14.27
N LEU A 43 -0.32 -11.51 13.97
CA LEU A 43 -0.68 -12.87 13.58
C LEU A 43 -0.09 -13.20 12.20
N ALA A 44 -0.22 -12.30 11.22
CA ALA A 44 0.42 -12.45 9.90
C ALA A 44 1.94 -12.66 10.04
N ASP A 45 2.61 -11.87 10.88
CA ASP A 45 4.06 -12.01 11.12
C ASP A 45 4.42 -13.39 11.71
N LYS A 46 3.62 -13.92 12.65
CA LYS A 46 3.84 -15.28 13.20
C LYS A 46 3.68 -16.39 12.16
N HIS A 47 2.90 -16.12 11.12
CA HIS A 47 2.67 -17.02 10.01
C HIS A 47 3.57 -16.74 8.82
N SER A 48 4.60 -15.89 8.99
CA SER A 48 5.55 -15.55 7.94
C SER A 48 6.90 -16.25 8.10
N THR A 49 7.61 -16.43 6.99
CA THR A 49 9.00 -16.87 6.94
C THR A 49 9.78 -15.94 6.01
N VAL A 50 10.98 -15.54 6.44
CA VAL A 50 11.88 -14.74 5.61
C VAL A 50 12.82 -15.66 4.84
N ILE A 51 12.85 -15.52 3.52
CA ILE A 51 13.73 -16.25 2.61
C ILE A 51 14.46 -15.23 1.74
N GLY A 52 15.75 -15.01 2.02
CA GLY A 52 16.51 -13.93 1.39
C GLY A 52 15.88 -12.57 1.70
N ASP A 53 15.56 -11.81 0.65
CA ASP A 53 14.93 -10.48 0.75
C ASP A 53 13.39 -10.54 0.63
N LEU A 54 12.79 -11.73 0.71
CA LEU A 54 11.36 -11.93 0.62
C LEU A 54 10.78 -12.39 1.95
N LYS A 55 9.54 -12.00 2.21
CA LYS A 55 8.72 -12.46 3.32
C LYS A 55 7.50 -13.19 2.78
N GLU A 56 7.49 -14.49 3.00
CA GLU A 56 6.44 -15.41 2.55
C GLU A 56 5.48 -15.69 3.69
N PHE A 57 4.21 -15.90 3.38
CA PHE A 57 3.17 -16.13 4.38
C PHE A 57 2.52 -17.50 4.20
N THR A 58 2.47 -18.26 5.29
CA THR A 58 1.61 -19.44 5.37
C THR A 58 0.17 -19.02 5.66
N PRO A 59 -0.85 -19.67 5.07
CA PRO A 59 -2.23 -19.33 5.34
C PRO A 59 -2.60 -19.47 6.82
N PHE A 60 -3.46 -18.59 7.31
CA PHE A 60 -3.94 -18.57 8.70
C PHE A 60 -5.43 -18.23 8.77
N GLU A 61 -6.04 -18.31 9.96
CA GLU A 61 -7.48 -18.08 10.15
C GLU A 61 -7.75 -16.81 10.96
N VAL A 62 -8.63 -15.95 10.47
CA VAL A 62 -9.17 -14.78 11.19
C VAL A 62 -10.68 -14.79 11.00
N ASN A 63 -11.44 -14.67 12.10
CA ASN A 63 -12.91 -14.61 12.04
C ASN A 63 -13.57 -15.76 11.22
N ARG A 64 -12.98 -16.98 11.24
CA ARG A 64 -13.41 -18.16 10.44
C ARG A 64 -13.16 -18.05 8.93
N HIS A 65 -12.40 -17.06 8.49
CA HIS A 65 -11.93 -16.91 7.12
C HIS A 65 -10.47 -17.34 7.02
N LYS A 66 -10.15 -18.11 5.98
CA LYS A 66 -8.77 -18.50 5.66
C LYS A 66 -8.09 -17.34 4.94
N ILE A 67 -7.24 -16.62 5.66
CA ILE A 67 -6.46 -15.50 5.15
C ILE A 67 -5.23 -16.02 4.41
N ARG A 68 -5.01 -15.45 3.22
CA ARG A 68 -3.85 -15.69 2.37
C ARG A 68 -3.27 -14.33 2.01
N LEU A 69 -1.95 -14.20 2.06
CA LEU A 69 -1.24 -12.96 1.76
C LEU A 69 -0.25 -13.22 0.64
N TYR A 70 0.01 -12.20 -0.16
CA TYR A 70 1.04 -12.24 -1.17
C TYR A 70 2.43 -12.19 -0.52
N THR A 71 3.43 -12.80 -1.15
CA THR A 71 4.83 -12.60 -0.75
C THR A 71 5.19 -11.13 -0.98
N GLU A 72 5.80 -10.52 0.03
CA GLU A 72 6.26 -9.12 -0.05
C GLU A 72 7.78 -9.07 0.02
N THR A 73 8.37 -8.02 -0.55
CA THR A 73 9.81 -7.77 -0.42
C THR A 73 10.13 -7.01 0.87
N LEU A 74 11.29 -7.32 1.44
CA LEU A 74 11.91 -6.57 2.53
C LEU A 74 12.77 -5.41 2.02
N ILE A 75 12.99 -5.32 0.70
CA ILE A 75 13.72 -4.23 0.06
C ILE A 75 12.85 -2.97 0.14
N THR A 76 13.42 -1.90 0.68
CA THR A 76 12.76 -0.58 0.71
C THR A 76 12.93 0.14 -0.63
N ALA A 77 12.08 1.13 -0.92
CA ALA A 77 12.24 2.00 -2.08
C ALA A 77 13.65 2.59 -2.18
N ASP A 78 14.17 3.15 -1.07
CA ASP A 78 15.54 3.67 -1.00
C ASP A 78 16.58 2.61 -1.37
N LYS A 79 16.42 1.38 -0.85
CA LYS A 79 17.36 0.31 -1.14
C LYS A 79 17.27 -0.16 -2.58
N ALA A 80 16.08 -0.18 -3.17
CA ALA A 80 15.88 -0.50 -4.58
C ALA A 80 16.58 0.51 -5.49
N MET A 81 16.54 1.81 -5.17
CA MET A 81 17.29 2.84 -5.92
C MET A 81 18.81 2.65 -5.85
N GLU A 82 19.34 2.03 -4.78
CA GLU A 82 20.76 1.65 -4.69
C GLU A 82 21.10 0.38 -5.47
N LEU A 83 20.20 -0.61 -5.47
CA LEU A 83 20.42 -1.91 -6.10
C LEU A 83 20.23 -1.85 -7.62
N TYR A 84 19.27 -1.03 -8.08
CA TYR A 84 18.85 -0.95 -9.47
C TYR A 84 18.89 0.50 -10.01
N PRO A 85 20.01 1.23 -9.85
CA PRO A 85 20.05 2.67 -10.11
C PRO A 85 19.80 3.00 -11.58
N ASP A 86 20.34 2.23 -12.52
CA ASP A 86 20.20 2.53 -13.95
C ASP A 86 18.78 2.24 -14.43
N ALA A 87 18.19 1.11 -14.00
CA ALA A 87 16.82 0.75 -14.30
C ALA A 87 15.82 1.77 -13.72
N TYR A 88 16.02 2.19 -12.47
CA TYR A 88 15.22 3.24 -11.84
C TYR A 88 15.31 4.56 -12.62
N ASN A 89 16.52 5.03 -12.94
CA ASN A 89 16.71 6.28 -13.69
C ASN A 89 16.05 6.22 -15.07
N MET A 90 16.19 5.10 -15.79
CA MET A 90 15.51 4.88 -17.06
C MET A 90 13.98 5.02 -16.92
N CYS A 91 13.40 4.43 -15.88
CA CYS A 91 11.96 4.54 -15.62
C CYS A 91 11.54 5.96 -15.23
N VAL A 92 12.35 6.68 -14.46
CA VAL A 92 12.09 8.08 -14.10
C VAL A 92 12.09 8.98 -15.34
N GLU A 93 13.09 8.82 -16.21
CA GLU A 93 13.17 9.56 -17.47
C GLU A 93 11.96 9.25 -18.36
N GLY A 94 11.63 7.97 -18.53
CA GLY A 94 10.44 7.54 -19.28
C GLY A 94 9.13 8.09 -18.69
N ALA A 95 8.93 8.02 -17.38
CA ALA A 95 7.75 8.53 -16.70
C ALA A 95 7.60 10.05 -16.87
N ALA A 96 8.71 10.79 -16.80
CA ALA A 96 8.73 12.24 -16.98
C ALA A 96 8.27 12.67 -18.38
N GLU A 97 8.56 11.89 -19.44
CA GLU A 97 8.07 12.16 -20.80
C GLU A 97 6.54 12.16 -20.90
N TYR A 98 5.88 11.36 -20.06
CA TYR A 98 4.42 11.24 -20.00
C TYR A 98 3.78 12.10 -18.88
N ASN A 99 4.57 12.89 -18.14
CA ASN A 99 4.14 13.64 -16.95
C ASN A 99 3.56 12.75 -15.84
N LEU A 100 4.10 11.54 -15.69
CA LEU A 100 3.73 10.63 -14.61
C LEU A 100 4.53 10.94 -13.33
N PRO A 101 4.04 10.52 -12.15
CA PRO A 101 4.84 10.50 -10.93
C PRO A 101 6.14 9.71 -11.10
N THR A 102 7.14 9.97 -10.25
CA THR A 102 8.48 9.33 -10.33
C THR A 102 8.91 8.69 -9.00
N SER A 103 7.98 8.55 -8.06
CA SER A 103 8.22 7.95 -6.75
C SER A 103 7.94 6.45 -6.82
N ILE A 104 8.83 5.61 -6.29
CA ILE A 104 8.57 4.17 -6.14
C ILE A 104 7.33 3.93 -5.28
N ASP A 105 7.03 4.81 -4.32
CA ASP A 105 5.82 4.70 -3.48
C ASP A 105 4.52 5.05 -4.22
N ASP A 106 4.61 5.59 -5.44
CA ASP A 106 3.43 5.98 -6.22
C ASP A 106 2.97 4.83 -7.10
N ARG A 107 1.70 4.45 -6.95
CA ARG A 107 1.11 3.31 -7.68
C ARG A 107 1.12 3.52 -9.20
N GLU A 108 0.89 4.73 -9.69
CA GLU A 108 0.89 5.01 -11.13
C GLU A 108 2.31 4.85 -11.69
N PHE A 109 3.33 5.27 -10.93
CA PHE A 109 4.72 5.01 -11.29
C PHE A 109 5.07 3.53 -11.24
N GLN A 110 4.65 2.79 -10.21
CA GLN A 110 4.90 1.34 -10.11
C GLN A 110 4.32 0.60 -11.33
N GLU A 111 3.06 0.84 -11.67
CA GLU A 111 2.38 0.20 -12.82
C GLU A 111 3.11 0.52 -14.14
N PHE A 112 3.53 1.77 -14.34
CA PHE A 112 4.32 2.17 -15.51
C PHE A 112 5.71 1.51 -15.53
N ALA A 113 6.47 1.63 -14.45
CA ALA A 113 7.86 1.23 -14.36
C ALA A 113 8.03 -0.28 -14.50
N LYS A 114 7.09 -1.08 -13.99
CA LYS A 114 7.07 -2.53 -14.20
C LYS A 114 7.04 -2.93 -15.67
N ILE A 115 6.12 -2.33 -16.43
CA ILE A 115 5.97 -2.60 -17.86
C ILE A 115 7.18 -2.05 -18.61
N TYR A 116 7.58 -0.81 -18.30
CA TYR A 116 8.63 -0.11 -19.01
C TYR A 116 10.00 -0.79 -18.83
N ALA A 117 10.36 -1.17 -17.59
CA ALA A 117 11.57 -1.93 -17.31
C ALA A 117 11.47 -3.38 -17.81
N GLY A 118 10.34 -4.05 -17.58
CA GLY A 118 10.14 -5.45 -17.97
C GLY A 118 10.15 -5.69 -19.49
N MET A 119 9.86 -4.66 -20.29
CA MET A 119 9.93 -4.72 -21.76
C MET A 119 11.24 -4.16 -22.35
N ASN A 120 12.19 -3.71 -21.53
CA ASN A 120 13.42 -3.14 -22.04
C ASN A 120 14.41 -4.23 -22.49
N GLU A 121 14.59 -4.33 -23.80
CA GLU A 121 15.55 -5.23 -24.45
C GLU A 121 16.79 -4.49 -25.00
N ASN A 122 16.90 -3.18 -24.74
CA ASN A 122 17.99 -2.35 -25.26
C ASN A 122 19.06 -2.11 -24.19
N GLY A 123 20.33 -2.20 -24.57
CA GLY A 123 21.49 -1.89 -23.71
C GLY A 123 22.45 -3.07 -23.58
N SER A 124 23.25 -3.07 -22.51
CA SER A 124 24.09 -4.22 -22.17
C SER A 124 23.27 -5.32 -21.50
N GLU A 125 23.77 -6.55 -21.49
CA GLU A 125 23.11 -7.68 -20.82
C GLU A 125 22.92 -7.39 -19.32
N GLU A 126 23.90 -6.76 -18.67
CA GLU A 126 23.82 -6.38 -17.26
C GLU A 126 22.70 -5.36 -16.99
N PHE A 127 22.52 -4.41 -17.89
CA PHE A 127 21.46 -3.40 -17.77
C PHE A 127 20.08 -4.01 -17.97
N ILE A 128 19.92 -4.88 -18.97
CA ILE A 128 18.66 -5.60 -19.22
C ILE A 128 18.30 -6.47 -18.02
N ALA A 129 19.27 -7.21 -17.46
CA ALA A 129 19.06 -7.99 -16.25
C ALA A 129 18.66 -7.11 -15.06
N GLN A 130 19.28 -5.94 -14.90
CA GLN A 130 18.89 -4.99 -13.85
C GLN A 130 17.45 -4.48 -14.04
N CYS A 131 17.00 -4.24 -15.27
CA CYS A 131 15.63 -3.84 -15.57
C CYS A 131 14.62 -4.93 -15.18
N MET A 132 14.91 -6.19 -15.52
CA MET A 132 14.07 -7.33 -15.13
C MET A 132 13.98 -7.47 -13.60
N GLU A 133 15.12 -7.40 -12.91
CA GLU A 133 15.15 -7.49 -11.44
C GLU A 133 14.41 -6.31 -10.78
N PHE A 134 14.51 -5.11 -11.35
CA PHE A 134 13.74 -3.94 -10.86
C PHE A 134 12.23 -4.12 -11.06
N ALA A 135 11.80 -4.61 -12.22
CA ALA A 135 10.39 -4.91 -12.47
C ALA A 135 9.85 -5.98 -11.50
N ARG A 136 10.63 -7.04 -11.26
CA ARG A 136 10.34 -8.08 -10.27
C ARG A 136 10.26 -7.54 -8.85
N PHE A 137 11.17 -6.65 -8.46
CA PHE A 137 11.10 -5.97 -7.18
C PHE A 137 9.77 -5.22 -7.02
N LEU A 138 9.34 -4.46 -8.02
CA LEU A 138 8.09 -3.69 -7.97
C LEU A 138 6.86 -4.58 -7.82
N ASP A 139 6.83 -5.76 -8.46
CA ASP A 139 5.75 -6.75 -8.26
C ASP A 139 5.64 -7.22 -6.80
N TYR A 140 6.77 -7.46 -6.11
CA TYR A 140 6.73 -7.79 -4.70
C TYR A 140 6.53 -6.58 -3.78
N TYR A 141 6.85 -5.39 -4.25
CA TYR A 141 6.75 -4.15 -3.47
C TYR A 141 5.29 -3.72 -3.30
N GLU A 142 4.50 -3.77 -4.38
CA GLU A 142 3.07 -3.42 -4.35
C GLU A 142 2.25 -4.37 -3.46
N ASN A 143 2.70 -5.62 -3.30
CA ASN A 143 2.04 -6.62 -2.48
C ASN A 143 1.92 -6.19 -1.01
N SER A 144 2.81 -5.34 -0.51
CA SER A 144 2.74 -4.85 0.87
C SER A 144 1.47 -4.03 1.12
N ASP A 145 1.03 -3.22 0.14
CA ASP A 145 -0.19 -2.42 0.25
C ASP A 145 -1.45 -3.26 0.04
N ILE A 146 -1.39 -4.27 -0.83
CA ILE A 146 -2.48 -5.24 -1.00
C ILE A 146 -2.66 -6.06 0.29
N ASN A 147 -1.56 -6.55 0.88
CA ASN A 147 -1.58 -7.28 2.14
C ASN A 147 -2.17 -6.44 3.28
N LYS A 148 -1.84 -5.15 3.37
CA LYS A 148 -2.47 -4.23 4.35
C LYS A 148 -3.99 -4.15 4.17
N GLN A 149 -4.47 -4.12 2.93
CA GLN A 149 -5.90 -4.12 2.62
C GLN A 149 -6.56 -5.44 3.02
N ILE A 150 -5.94 -6.58 2.69
CA ILE A 150 -6.42 -7.92 3.10
C ILE A 150 -6.54 -8.00 4.62
N LEU A 151 -5.50 -7.59 5.35
CA LEU A 151 -5.49 -7.65 6.82
C LEU A 151 -6.52 -6.70 7.44
N SER A 152 -6.73 -5.53 6.83
CA SER A 152 -7.77 -4.59 7.25
C SER A 152 -9.17 -5.19 7.06
N LEU A 153 -9.46 -5.81 5.91
CA LEU A 153 -10.74 -6.46 5.62
C LEU A 153 -10.96 -7.69 6.49
N ALA A 154 -9.93 -8.50 6.73
CA ALA A 154 -9.98 -9.64 7.64
C ALA A 154 -10.36 -9.24 9.08
N GLY A 155 -9.91 -8.05 9.48
CA GLY A 155 -10.22 -7.46 10.78
C GLY A 155 -11.57 -6.77 10.87
N SER A 156 -12.27 -6.60 9.75
CA SER A 156 -13.58 -5.97 9.72
C SER A 156 -14.64 -6.86 10.37
N LYS A 157 -15.65 -6.22 10.98
CA LYS A 157 -16.86 -6.88 11.48
C LYS A 157 -18.02 -6.82 10.48
N ASP A 158 -17.81 -6.18 9.34
CA ASP A 158 -18.80 -6.08 8.28
C ASP A 158 -18.86 -7.39 7.49
N GLU A 159 -20.06 -7.96 7.35
CA GLU A 159 -20.27 -9.18 6.58
C GLU A 159 -19.96 -8.98 5.09
N SER A 160 -20.04 -7.75 4.55
CA SER A 160 -19.67 -7.48 3.15
C SER A 160 -18.17 -7.63 2.91
N SER A 161 -17.34 -7.40 3.93
CA SER A 161 -15.88 -7.51 3.82
C SER A 161 -15.44 -8.93 3.48
N ALA A 162 -16.23 -9.96 3.79
CA ALA A 162 -15.92 -11.34 3.42
C ALA A 162 -15.90 -11.59 1.90
N TYR A 163 -16.77 -10.90 1.14
CA TYR A 163 -16.79 -11.01 -0.31
C TYR A 163 -15.59 -10.31 -0.93
N GLU A 164 -15.31 -9.08 -0.49
CA GLU A 164 -14.14 -8.30 -0.94
C GLU A 164 -12.84 -9.03 -0.61
N LEU A 165 -12.75 -9.68 0.55
CA LEU A 165 -11.59 -10.45 0.98
C LEU A 165 -11.26 -11.58 -0.01
N GLU A 166 -12.24 -12.37 -0.45
CA GLU A 166 -12.00 -13.45 -1.41
C GLU A 166 -11.58 -12.93 -2.79
N ASP A 167 -12.02 -11.74 -3.18
CA ASP A 167 -11.67 -11.13 -4.47
C ASP A 167 -10.22 -10.63 -4.52
N ILE A 168 -9.67 -10.16 -3.40
CA ILE A 168 -8.34 -9.55 -3.33
C ILE A 168 -7.24 -10.49 -2.79
N MET A 169 -7.61 -11.63 -2.20
CA MET A 169 -6.64 -12.61 -1.74
C MET A 169 -6.03 -13.40 -2.90
N PRO A 170 -4.79 -13.89 -2.77
CA PRO A 170 -4.24 -14.83 -3.75
C PRO A 170 -5.08 -16.10 -3.84
N TYR A 171 -5.34 -16.56 -5.07
CA TYR A 171 -6.20 -17.73 -5.38
C TYR A 171 -5.55 -19.07 -5.00
N TYR A 172 -4.22 -19.18 -5.08
CA TYR A 172 -3.46 -20.37 -4.68
C TYR A 172 -2.54 -20.04 -3.52
N GLY A 173 -2.14 -21.05 -2.75
CA GLY A 173 -1.26 -20.89 -1.58
C GLY A 173 0.16 -20.44 -1.89
N ASP A 174 0.42 -20.01 -3.12
CA ASP A 174 1.68 -19.45 -3.59
C ASP A 174 1.38 -18.07 -4.19
N SER A 175 2.27 -17.14 -3.86
CA SER A 175 2.25 -15.72 -4.18
C SER A 175 1.95 -15.41 -5.66
N THR A 176 1.65 -14.15 -5.98
CA THR A 176 1.89 -13.59 -7.32
C THR A 176 3.30 -14.01 -7.71
N ALA A 177 3.37 -15.00 -8.58
CA ALA A 177 4.62 -15.35 -9.16
C ALA A 177 5.10 -14.15 -9.97
N PRO A 178 6.38 -13.79 -9.88
CA PRO A 178 6.94 -12.74 -10.73
C PRO A 178 6.74 -13.14 -12.20
N ALA A 179 6.71 -12.14 -13.09
CA ALA A 179 6.40 -12.30 -14.52
C ALA A 179 7.16 -13.44 -15.25
N ASP A 180 8.23 -13.96 -14.66
CA ASP A 180 9.06 -15.05 -15.15
C ASP A 180 8.48 -16.46 -14.93
N GLU A 181 7.36 -16.63 -14.18
CA GLU A 181 6.70 -17.93 -14.04
C GLU A 181 5.64 -18.23 -15.12
N PHE A 182 5.47 -17.36 -16.11
CA PHE A 182 4.81 -17.74 -17.37
C PHE A 182 5.80 -18.44 -18.31
N ASP A 183 6.42 -19.52 -17.82
CA ASP A 183 7.15 -20.48 -18.65
C ASP A 183 6.11 -21.25 -19.49
N PHE A 184 5.67 -20.67 -20.61
CA PHE A 184 4.97 -21.40 -21.67
C PHE A 184 5.96 -22.36 -22.32
N LYS A 185 6.26 -23.46 -21.62
CA LYS A 185 6.85 -24.65 -22.23
C LYS A 185 5.74 -25.37 -23.00
N ASP A 186 5.72 -25.14 -24.31
CA ASP A 186 5.22 -26.12 -25.27
C ASP A 186 6.22 -27.29 -25.42
#